data_AF-A0A3P7P1Z9-F1
#
_entry.id   AF-A0A3P7P1Z9-F1
#
_cell.length_a   1.000
_cell.length_b   1.000
_cell.length_c   1.000
_cell.angle_alpha   90.00
_cell.angle_beta   90.00
_cell.angle_gamma   90.00
#
_symmetry.space_group_name_H-M   'P 1'
#
loop_
_entity.id
_entity.type
_entity.pdbx_description
1 polymer ?
#
loop_
_entity_poly.entity_id
_entity_poly.type
_entity_poly.pdbx_seq_one_letter_code
_entity_poly.pdbx_strand_id
1 'polypeptide(L)'
;MDFLRDDCYNVNNFFRRQGVATLTLREFFEWVVDPSLPHPDETAECAACLDELLARANERGHNSTLDAEDDAFRRVYVPRSLFEVKQFFRDFVRLKKGLIKPEDLYYAAVSGIRSDLPGGNQIKKDGSTVDCLAEEEEGSESESESSSAEEDAASDASVDAEKCFEEERIKQSNRHPRNESPESKRLRKKEVKEEKARKRETKIPKKVKKRCVKGKK
;
A
#
# COMPACT_ATOMS: atom_id res chain seq x y z
N MET A 1 -6.02 15.27 2.94
CA MET A 1 -5.55 15.99 4.15
C MET A 1 -4.77 17.24 3.75
N ASP A 2 -5.19 17.93 2.70
CA ASP A 2 -4.29 18.87 2.02
C ASP A 2 -4.34 20.24 2.71
N PHE A 3 -5.54 20.67 3.11
CA PHE A 3 -5.75 21.84 3.95
C PHE A 3 -4.95 21.81 5.24
N LEU A 4 -4.94 20.68 5.96
CA LEU A 4 -4.18 20.57 7.21
C LEU A 4 -2.67 20.75 6.98
N ARG A 5 -2.12 20.25 5.87
CA ARG A 5 -0.71 20.47 5.52
C ARG A 5 -0.44 21.94 5.18
N ASP A 6 -1.34 22.58 4.45
CA ASP A 6 -1.24 24.01 4.14
C ASP A 6 -1.31 24.86 5.42
N ASP A 7 -2.20 24.53 6.35
CA ASP A 7 -2.31 25.21 7.65
C ASP A 7 -1.04 25.03 8.48
N CYS A 8 -0.54 23.80 8.60
CA CYS A 8 0.72 23.53 9.29
C CYS A 8 1.89 24.31 8.70
N TYR A 9 1.96 24.42 7.37
CA TYR A 9 2.97 25.20 6.67
C TYR A 9 2.86 26.70 6.95
N ASN A 10 1.64 27.25 6.89
CA ASN A 10 1.39 28.66 7.14
C ASN A 10 1.74 29.05 8.58
N VAL A 11 1.39 28.20 9.54
CA VAL A 11 1.70 28.40 10.97
C VAL A 11 3.22 28.38 11.19
N ASN A 12 3.92 27.37 10.68
CA ASN A 12 5.38 27.33 10.79
C ASN A 12 6.04 28.54 10.12
N ASN A 13 5.60 28.94 8.93
CA ASN A 13 6.15 30.11 8.23
C ASN A 13 5.93 31.41 9.02
N PHE A 14 4.77 31.56 9.68
CA PHE A 14 4.52 32.71 10.54
C PHE A 14 5.51 32.79 11.71
N PHE A 15 5.72 31.69 12.42
CA PHE A 15 6.65 31.65 13.56
C PHE A 15 8.11 31.77 13.14
N ARG A 16 8.49 31.26 11.97
CA ARG A 16 9.83 31.45 11.38
C ARG A 16 10.13 32.93 11.13
N ARG A 17 9.15 33.70 10.64
CA ARG A 17 9.30 35.16 10.45
C ARG A 17 9.50 35.92 11.76
N GLN A 18 8.98 35.38 12.87
CA GLN A 18 9.17 35.92 14.22
C GLN A 18 10.51 35.50 14.84
N GLY A 19 11.32 34.69 14.15
CA GLY A 19 12.61 34.19 14.65
C GLY A 19 12.49 33.03 15.63
N VAL A 20 11.33 32.38 15.72
CA VAL A 20 11.13 31.19 16.56
C VAL A 20 11.63 29.95 15.82
N ALA A 21 12.42 29.13 16.50
CA ALA A 21 12.79 27.81 16.00
C ALA A 21 11.53 26.93 15.95
N THR A 22 11.16 26.48 14.75
CA THR A 22 9.96 25.69 14.51
C THR A 22 10.32 24.26 14.14
N LEU A 23 9.39 23.34 14.37
CA LEU A 23 9.48 21.96 13.89
C LEU A 23 9.48 21.91 12.36
N THR A 24 9.89 20.78 11.79
CA THR A 24 9.65 20.52 10.36
C THR A 24 8.16 20.34 10.09
N LEU A 25 7.74 20.53 8.84
CA LEU A 25 6.34 20.35 8.45
C LEU A 25 5.86 18.92 8.70
N ARG A 26 6.75 17.94 8.50
CA ARG A 26 6.48 16.53 8.78
C ARG A 26 6.29 16.27 10.26
N GLU A 27 7.24 16.67 11.10
CA GLU A 27 7.15 16.47 12.56
C GLU A 27 5.91 17.16 13.15
N PHE A 28 5.61 18.38 12.68
CA PHE A 28 4.42 19.10 13.14
C PHE A 28 3.13 18.42 12.68
N PHE A 29 3.06 17.98 11.41
CA PHE A 29 1.89 17.27 10.90
C PHE A 29 1.66 15.94 11.62
N GLU A 30 2.71 15.15 11.85
CA GLU A 30 2.64 13.91 12.61
C GLU A 30 2.09 14.17 14.02
N TRP A 31 2.61 15.20 14.71
CA TRP A 31 2.12 15.59 16.04
C TRP A 31 0.64 15.99 16.04
N VAL A 32 0.12 16.67 15.02
CA VAL A 32 -1.30 17.05 14.98
C VAL A 32 -2.21 15.85 14.71
N VAL A 33 -1.74 14.88 13.95
CA VAL A 33 -2.58 13.82 13.38
C VAL A 33 -2.56 12.55 14.22
N ASP A 34 -1.50 12.31 14.98
CA ASP A 34 -1.29 11.06 15.72
C ASP A 34 -2.41 10.83 16.76
N PRO A 35 -3.28 9.82 16.57
CA PRO A 35 -4.42 9.56 17.47
C PRO A 35 -4.00 8.85 18.76
N SER A 36 -2.76 8.37 18.83
CA SER A 36 -2.17 7.70 19.99
C SER A 36 -1.50 8.67 20.97
N LEU A 37 -1.50 9.96 20.67
CA LEU A 37 -0.96 10.95 21.60
C LEU A 37 -1.86 11.05 22.85
N PRO A 38 -1.29 11.35 24.02
CA PRO A 38 -2.06 11.48 25.25
C PRO A 38 -3.19 12.51 25.07
N HIS A 39 -4.32 12.25 25.72
CA HIS A 39 -5.47 13.13 25.64
C HIS A 39 -5.08 14.53 26.15
N PRO A 40 -5.70 15.65 25.70
CA PRO A 40 -5.29 16.99 26.11
C PRO A 40 -5.49 17.23 27.62
N ASP A 41 -6.15 16.32 28.34
CA ASP A 41 -6.26 16.32 29.80
C ASP A 41 -4.94 15.86 30.48
N GLU A 42 -4.13 15.02 29.82
CA GLU A 42 -2.80 14.55 30.26
C GLU A 42 -1.67 15.46 29.74
N THR A 43 -1.86 16.77 29.96
CA THR A 43 -0.97 17.84 29.47
C THR A 43 0.51 17.65 29.80
N ALA A 44 0.85 16.99 30.91
CA ALA A 44 2.24 16.84 31.35
C ALA A 44 3.07 15.91 30.45
N GLU A 45 2.50 14.79 30.01
CA GLU A 45 3.20 13.83 29.14
C GLU A 45 3.28 14.34 27.70
N CYS A 46 2.20 14.99 27.23
CA CYS A 46 2.18 15.71 25.96
C CYS A 46 3.24 16.82 25.90
N ALA A 47 3.37 17.60 26.98
CA ALA A 47 4.36 18.67 27.06
C ALA A 47 5.78 18.12 27.02
N ALA A 48 6.08 17.02 27.73
CA ALA A 48 7.40 16.40 27.71
C ALA A 48 7.80 15.92 26.30
N CYS A 49 6.90 15.24 25.59
CA CYS A 49 7.15 14.81 24.19
C CYS A 49 7.37 16.00 23.24
N LEU A 50 6.59 17.08 23.43
CA LEU A 50 6.73 18.29 22.63
C LEU A 50 8.05 19.01 22.95
N ASP A 51 8.46 19.07 24.21
CA ASP A 51 9.72 19.66 24.65
C ASP A 51 10.93 18.92 24.05
N GLU A 52 10.89 17.59 23.98
CA GLU A 52 11.92 16.80 23.29
C GLU A 52 12.00 17.11 21.80
N LEU A 53 10.86 17.23 21.13
CA LEU A 53 10.80 17.60 19.71
C LEU A 53 11.35 19.02 19.48
N LEU A 54 10.97 19.97 20.33
CA LEU A 54 11.46 21.33 20.29
C LEU A 54 12.96 21.44 20.60
N ALA A 55 13.47 20.64 21.53
CA ALA A 55 14.91 20.57 21.81
C ALA A 55 15.70 20.12 20.57
N ARG A 56 15.25 19.05 19.88
CA ARG A 56 15.86 18.61 18.62
C ARG A 56 15.76 19.67 17.52
N ALA A 57 14.65 20.39 17.43
CA ALA A 57 14.48 21.46 16.44
C ALA A 57 15.38 22.66 16.73
N ASN A 58 15.56 23.03 18.00
CA ASN A 58 16.48 24.08 18.42
C ASN A 58 17.94 23.73 18.08
N GLU A 59 18.35 22.49 18.32
CA GLU A 59 19.71 22.01 17.99
C GLU A 59 19.97 21.99 16.48
N ARG A 60 18.96 21.57 15.69
CA ARG A 60 19.06 21.50 14.22
C ARG A 60 19.13 22.90 13.60
N GLY A 61 18.38 23.85 14.17
CA GLY A 61 18.21 25.18 13.60
C GLY A 61 17.42 25.17 12.29
N HIS A 62 17.41 26.34 11.62
CA HIS A 62 16.70 26.52 10.37
C HIS A 62 17.67 26.74 9.20
N ASN A 63 17.48 25.97 8.13
CA ASN A 63 18.32 25.96 6.94
C ASN A 63 17.46 25.80 5.67
N SER A 64 17.99 26.29 4.55
CA SER A 64 17.30 26.26 3.24
C SER A 64 16.97 24.85 2.75
N THR A 65 17.64 23.81 3.24
CA THR A 65 17.33 22.42 2.89
C THR A 65 16.01 21.97 3.53
N LEU A 66 15.73 22.38 4.77
CA LEU A 66 14.46 22.08 5.43
C LEU A 66 13.29 22.76 4.75
N ASP A 67 13.47 23.98 4.23
CA ASP A 67 12.42 24.63 3.44
C ASP A 67 12.09 23.80 2.19
N ALA A 68 13.10 23.26 1.50
CA ALA A 68 12.88 22.40 0.34
C ALA A 68 12.20 21.07 0.71
N GLU A 69 12.54 20.49 1.85
CA GLU A 69 11.91 19.28 2.39
C GLU A 69 10.45 19.52 2.79
N ASP A 70 10.16 20.64 3.46
CA ASP A 70 8.82 21.06 3.84
C ASP A 70 7.96 21.29 2.59
N ASP A 71 8.52 21.95 1.58
CA ASP A 71 7.87 22.19 0.30
C ASP A 71 7.60 20.90 -0.49
N ALA A 72 8.53 19.94 -0.41
CA ALA A 72 8.34 18.62 -0.99
C ALA A 72 7.19 17.89 -0.27
N PHE A 73 7.21 17.86 1.06
CA PHE A 73 6.19 17.19 1.89
C PHE A 73 4.80 17.80 1.68
N ARG A 74 4.70 19.12 1.56
CA ARG A 74 3.43 19.82 1.27
C ARG A 74 2.71 19.27 0.04
N ARG A 75 3.48 18.95 -1.00
CA ARG A 75 2.99 18.45 -2.31
C ARG A 75 2.74 16.94 -2.33
N VAL A 76 3.16 16.20 -1.30
CA VAL A 76 2.91 14.76 -1.20
C VAL A 76 1.44 14.50 -0.89
N TYR A 77 0.85 13.53 -1.60
CA TYR A 77 -0.48 13.04 -1.28
C TYR A 77 -0.43 12.13 -0.05
N VAL A 78 -1.10 12.54 1.02
CA VAL A 78 -1.27 11.76 2.25
C VAL A 78 -2.72 11.25 2.33
N PRO A 79 -2.94 9.94 2.13
CA PRO A 79 -4.25 9.28 2.26
C PRO A 79 -4.86 9.48 3.65
N ARG A 80 -6.19 9.63 3.72
CA ARG A 80 -6.91 9.74 5.00
C ARG A 80 -7.17 8.37 5.61
N SER A 81 -7.40 7.38 4.76
CA SER A 81 -7.73 6.02 5.13
C SER A 81 -6.87 5.03 4.35
N LEU A 82 -6.59 3.86 4.94
CA LEU A 82 -5.85 2.79 4.28
C LEU A 82 -6.51 2.31 2.98
N PHE A 83 -7.83 2.48 2.83
CA PHE A 83 -8.55 2.15 1.59
C PHE A 83 -8.14 3.03 0.40
N GLU A 84 -7.64 4.24 0.65
CA GLU A 84 -7.22 5.18 -0.40
C GLU A 84 -5.76 4.93 -0.84
N VAL A 85 -5.01 4.09 -0.12
CA VAL A 85 -3.60 3.79 -0.40
C VAL A 85 -3.51 2.91 -1.65
N LYS A 86 -3.21 3.51 -2.80
CA LYS A 86 -3.12 2.79 -4.09
C LYS A 86 -1.97 1.77 -4.17
N GLN A 87 -0.86 2.01 -3.47
CA GLN A 87 0.41 1.29 -3.66
C GLN A 87 0.85 0.51 -2.41
N PHE A 88 -0.10 0.02 -1.61
CA PHE A 88 0.16 -0.70 -0.36
C PHE A 88 1.09 -1.92 -0.53
N PHE A 89 0.97 -2.69 -1.62
CA PHE A 89 1.86 -3.83 -1.88
C PHE A 89 3.32 -3.42 -2.08
N ARG A 90 3.56 -2.32 -2.81
CA ARG A 90 4.92 -1.84 -3.04
C ARG A 90 5.55 -1.41 -1.72
N ASP A 91 4.79 -0.67 -0.93
CA ASP A 91 5.27 -0.13 0.33
C ASP A 91 5.51 -1.26 1.34
N PHE A 92 4.65 -2.29 1.37
CA PHE A 92 4.86 -3.52 2.13
C PHE A 92 6.12 -4.29 1.71
N VAL A 93 6.37 -4.46 0.41
CA VAL A 93 7.58 -5.13 -0.09
C VAL A 93 8.84 -4.35 0.29
N ARG A 94 8.80 -3.01 0.25
CA ARG A 94 9.94 -2.16 0.66
C ARG A 94 10.18 -2.23 2.17
N LEU A 95 9.12 -2.31 2.97
CA LEU A 95 9.19 -2.49 4.41
C LEU A 95 9.79 -3.86 4.76
N LYS A 96 9.32 -4.96 4.13
CA LYS A 96 9.85 -6.31 4.34
C LYS A 96 11.31 -6.46 3.90
N LYS A 97 11.71 -5.74 2.86
CA LYS A 97 13.10 -5.69 2.40
C LYS A 97 14.01 -4.81 3.28
N GLY A 98 13.46 -4.09 4.26
CA GLY A 98 14.21 -3.17 5.11
C GLY A 98 14.74 -1.93 4.37
N LEU A 99 14.19 -1.61 3.20
CA LEU A 99 14.59 -0.43 2.42
C LEU A 99 14.00 0.86 2.99
N ILE A 100 12.91 0.75 3.74
CA ILE A 100 12.13 1.84 4.31
C ILE A 100 11.76 1.44 5.73
N LYS A 101 11.81 2.39 6.66
CA LYS A 101 11.34 2.19 8.03
C LYS A 101 9.83 2.47 8.16
N PRO A 102 9.11 1.94 9.16
CA PRO A 102 7.69 2.22 9.31
C PRO A 102 7.39 3.73 9.47
N GLU A 103 8.32 4.49 10.05
CA GLU A 103 8.22 5.93 10.22
C GLU A 103 8.21 6.69 8.88
N ASP A 104 8.86 6.16 7.84
CA ASP A 104 8.98 6.80 6.52
C ASP A 104 7.72 6.70 5.66
N LEU A 105 6.73 5.91 6.09
CA LEU A 105 5.42 5.88 5.46
C LEU A 105 4.62 7.10 5.91
N TYR A 106 4.34 8.03 4.99
CA TYR A 106 3.59 9.26 5.27
C TYR A 106 2.20 9.06 5.89
N TYR A 107 1.57 7.91 5.62
CA TYR A 107 0.24 7.57 6.14
C TYR A 107 0.31 6.73 7.43
N ALA A 108 1.49 6.37 7.93
CA ALA A 108 1.63 5.57 9.15
C ALA A 108 1.14 6.34 10.40
N ALA A 109 1.45 7.64 10.47
CA ALA A 109 0.96 8.56 11.50
C ALA A 109 -0.57 8.64 11.52
N VAL A 110 -1.17 8.95 10.36
CA VAL A 110 -2.64 9.02 10.18
C VAL A 110 -3.34 7.72 10.58
N SER A 111 -2.73 6.58 10.26
CA SER A 111 -3.33 5.28 10.50
C SER A 111 -3.05 4.70 11.90
N GLY A 112 -2.16 5.31 12.70
CA GLY A 112 -1.78 4.82 14.02
C GLY A 112 -0.99 3.50 14.00
N ILE A 113 -0.30 3.15 12.90
CA ILE A 113 0.44 1.87 12.75
C ILE A 113 1.89 1.97 13.27
N ARG A 114 2.30 3.11 13.83
CA ARG A 114 3.68 3.32 14.29
C ARG A 114 4.05 2.30 15.38
N SER A 115 5.20 1.66 15.22
CA SER A 115 5.69 0.61 16.12
C SER A 115 6.24 1.16 17.45
N ASP A 116 6.57 2.45 17.46
CA ASP A 116 7.32 3.11 18.54
C ASP A 116 6.46 3.95 19.49
N LEU A 117 5.14 4.05 19.26
CA LEU A 117 4.24 4.88 20.09
C LEU A 117 3.23 4.03 20.86
N PRO A 118 2.84 4.44 22.08
CA PRO A 118 1.93 3.72 22.96
C PRO A 118 0.51 3.72 22.36
N GLY A 119 0.21 2.75 21.51
CA GLY A 119 -1.08 2.69 20.80
C GLY A 119 -1.06 1.78 19.59
N GLY A 120 0.11 1.56 18.97
CA GLY A 120 0.33 0.33 18.22
C GLY A 120 0.32 -0.81 19.23
N ASN A 121 -0.48 -1.86 19.03
CA ASN A 121 -0.56 -3.03 19.91
C ASN A 121 0.83 -3.63 20.19
N GLN A 122 1.53 -3.08 21.18
CA GLN A 122 2.60 -3.75 21.91
C GLN A 122 1.90 -4.79 22.76
N ILE A 123 1.53 -5.91 22.14
CA ILE A 123 1.30 -7.15 22.89
C ILE A 123 2.65 -7.41 23.57
N LYS A 124 2.72 -7.06 24.86
CA LYS A 124 3.85 -7.33 25.72
C LYS A 124 4.23 -8.79 25.55
N LYS A 125 5.38 -9.03 24.91
CA LYS A 125 6.04 -10.33 24.93
C LYS A 125 6.76 -10.46 26.26
N ASP A 126 6.01 -10.67 27.33
CA ASP A 126 6.57 -11.14 28.59
C ASP A 126 6.18 -12.61 28.73
N GLY A 127 7.19 -13.46 28.77
CA GLY A 127 7.04 -14.91 28.83
C GLY A 127 6.34 -15.36 30.10
N SER A 128 5.30 -16.16 29.92
CA SER A 128 4.88 -17.13 30.91
C SER A 128 4.89 -18.50 30.23
N THR A 129 5.93 -19.28 30.54
CA THR A 129 6.02 -20.70 30.29
C THR A 129 5.15 -21.45 31.30
N VAL A 130 4.03 -22.01 30.83
CA VAL A 130 3.31 -23.19 31.35
C VAL A 130 2.11 -23.37 30.41
N ASP A 131 1.73 -24.53 29.89
CA ASP A 131 2.18 -25.90 30.02
C ASP A 131 1.55 -26.66 28.83
N CYS A 132 2.25 -27.65 28.32
CA CYS A 132 1.73 -28.57 27.33
C CYS A 132 0.91 -29.63 28.08
N LEU A 133 -0.41 -29.68 27.88
CA LEU A 133 -1.19 -30.87 28.24
C LEU A 133 -2.04 -31.30 27.04
N ALA A 134 -1.48 -32.27 26.32
CA ALA A 134 -2.25 -33.28 25.62
C ALA A 134 -2.86 -34.24 26.64
N GLU A 135 -4.11 -34.67 26.41
CA GLU A 135 -4.73 -36.02 26.46
C GLU A 135 -6.22 -35.78 26.08
N GLU A 136 -6.75 -36.29 24.95
CA GLU A 136 -7.41 -37.61 24.77
C GLU A 136 -8.38 -37.95 25.92
N GLU A 137 -9.64 -38.35 25.77
CA GLU A 137 -10.52 -38.84 24.68
C GLU A 137 -11.95 -38.96 25.29
N GLU A 138 -12.95 -39.29 24.45
CA GLU A 138 -14.30 -39.81 24.74
C GLU A 138 -15.48 -38.85 25.02
N GLY A 139 -16.41 -38.80 24.05
CA GLY A 139 -17.80 -39.16 24.33
C GLY A 139 -18.92 -38.18 23.94
N SER A 140 -19.54 -38.46 22.78
CA SER A 140 -21.01 -38.46 22.57
C SER A 140 -21.62 -37.45 21.58
N GLU A 141 -21.76 -37.93 20.33
CA GLU A 141 -22.98 -37.98 19.49
C GLU A 141 -23.94 -36.77 19.42
N SER A 142 -24.09 -36.19 18.21
CA SER A 142 -25.38 -36.09 17.49
C SER A 142 -25.33 -35.07 16.32
N GLU A 143 -25.07 -35.60 15.13
CA GLU A 143 -25.84 -35.42 13.87
C GLU A 143 -26.50 -34.07 13.52
N SER A 144 -26.08 -33.46 12.40
CA SER A 144 -26.96 -33.13 11.26
C SER A 144 -26.20 -32.44 10.10
N GLU A 145 -25.80 -33.26 9.13
CA GLU A 145 -26.04 -33.12 7.68
C GLU A 145 -26.21 -31.70 7.09
N SER A 146 -25.25 -31.27 6.27
CA SER A 146 -25.58 -30.59 5.01
C SER A 146 -24.44 -30.67 3.99
N SER A 147 -24.83 -31.17 2.83
CA SER A 147 -24.03 -31.58 1.67
C SER A 147 -23.45 -30.44 0.82
N SER A 148 -22.35 -30.77 0.13
CA SER A 148 -22.11 -30.55 -1.32
C SER A 148 -20.99 -29.60 -1.76
N ALA A 149 -20.16 -30.19 -2.64
CA ALA A 149 -19.47 -29.61 -3.80
C ALA A 149 -18.03 -29.09 -3.63
N GLU A 150 -17.10 -30.05 -3.76
CA GLU A 150 -15.84 -29.96 -4.51
C GLU A 150 -15.88 -29.01 -5.71
N GLU A 151 -14.95 -28.05 -5.80
CA GLU A 151 -14.30 -27.66 -7.07
C GLU A 151 -12.88 -27.12 -6.81
N ASP A 152 -11.90 -27.94 -7.20
CA ASP A 152 -10.49 -27.61 -7.40
C ASP A 152 -10.30 -26.49 -8.43
N ALA A 153 -9.74 -25.34 -7.99
CA ALA A 153 -9.22 -24.33 -8.89
C ALA A 153 -7.80 -23.90 -8.47
N ALA A 154 -6.86 -24.84 -8.63
CA ALA A 154 -5.44 -24.56 -8.62
C ALA A 154 -5.04 -23.73 -9.87
N SER A 155 -4.63 -22.47 -9.66
CA SER A 155 -3.70 -21.82 -10.59
C SER A 155 -2.73 -20.93 -9.82
N ASP A 156 -1.61 -21.56 -9.49
CA ASP A 156 -0.37 -20.98 -8.97
C ASP A 156 0.45 -20.32 -10.09
N ALA A 157 1.26 -19.33 -9.67
CA ALA A 157 2.49 -18.83 -10.27
C ALA A 157 2.39 -18.03 -11.59
N SER A 158 3.17 -16.98 -11.83
CA SER A 158 4.14 -16.19 -11.07
C SER A 158 4.64 -15.09 -12.03
N VAL A 159 4.96 -13.93 -11.47
CA VAL A 159 6.02 -12.97 -11.88
C VAL A 159 7.23 -13.67 -12.54
N ASP A 160 8.02 -13.15 -13.48
CA ASP A 160 8.34 -11.83 -14.02
C ASP A 160 9.40 -12.06 -15.14
N ALA A 161 9.66 -11.07 -16.00
CA ALA A 161 10.92 -10.79 -16.73
C ALA A 161 10.72 -10.31 -18.19
N GLU A 162 10.64 -8.98 -18.31
CA GLU A 162 11.51 -8.15 -19.17
C GLU A 162 11.24 -8.04 -20.69
N LYS A 163 10.71 -6.85 -21.07
CA LYS A 163 11.31 -5.86 -22.00
C LYS A 163 10.50 -5.47 -23.25
N CYS A 164 10.25 -4.15 -23.31
CA CYS A 164 9.89 -3.31 -24.47
C CYS A 164 8.59 -3.62 -25.21
N PHE A 165 7.55 -2.81 -24.97
CA PHE A 165 6.91 -1.94 -25.98
C PHE A 165 5.86 -1.10 -25.22
N GLU A 166 6.33 0.00 -24.63
CA GLU A 166 5.49 1.12 -24.23
C GLU A 166 5.19 1.88 -25.53
N GLU A 167 3.97 1.78 -26.05
CA GLU A 167 3.19 2.83 -26.70
C GLU A 167 1.95 2.21 -27.37
N GLU A 168 0.78 2.78 -27.03
CA GLU A 168 -0.54 2.52 -27.64
C GLU A 168 -1.24 1.17 -27.38
N ARG A 169 -1.47 0.83 -26.10
CA ARG A 169 -2.73 0.15 -25.73
C ARG A 169 -3.79 1.19 -25.35
N ILE A 170 -4.22 1.97 -26.34
CA ILE A 170 -5.51 2.66 -26.26
C ILE A 170 -6.54 1.56 -25.99
N LYS A 171 -7.23 1.68 -24.86
CA LYS A 171 -8.31 0.80 -24.40
C LYS A 171 -9.45 0.85 -25.43
N GLN A 172 -9.31 0.18 -26.57
CA GLN A 172 -10.43 -0.12 -27.43
C GLN A 172 -11.36 -0.98 -26.60
N SER A 173 -12.49 -0.41 -26.20
CA SER A 173 -13.50 -1.15 -25.46
C SER A 173 -13.84 -2.41 -26.25
N ASN A 174 -13.73 -3.58 -25.64
CA ASN A 174 -14.18 -4.86 -26.23
C ASN A 174 -15.71 -4.91 -26.51
N ARG A 175 -16.39 -3.77 -26.38
CA ARG A 175 -17.84 -3.62 -26.58
C ARG A 175 -18.13 -3.35 -28.04
N HIS A 176 -18.97 -4.22 -28.59
CA HIS A 176 -19.46 -4.12 -29.95
C HIS A 176 -20.45 -2.94 -30.04
N PRO A 177 -20.49 -2.17 -31.15
CA PRO A 177 -21.49 -1.12 -31.34
C PRO A 177 -22.90 -1.69 -31.25
N ARG A 178 -23.76 -1.11 -30.39
CA ARG A 178 -25.08 -1.66 -30.03
C ARG A 178 -26.07 -1.71 -31.22
N ASN A 179 -25.88 -0.86 -32.23
CA ASN A 179 -26.80 -0.69 -33.37
C ASN A 179 -26.10 -0.94 -34.73
N GLU A 180 -25.38 -2.05 -34.87
CA GLU A 180 -24.75 -2.40 -36.15
C GLU A 180 -25.68 -3.25 -37.05
N SER A 181 -25.63 -3.01 -38.37
CA SER A 181 -26.39 -3.75 -39.38
C SER A 181 -26.03 -5.26 -39.42
N PRO A 182 -26.90 -6.16 -39.92
CA PRO A 182 -26.57 -7.58 -40.03
C PRO A 182 -25.39 -7.86 -40.98
N GLU A 183 -25.16 -7.01 -41.99
CA GLU A 183 -24.03 -7.14 -42.93
C GLU A 183 -22.69 -6.75 -42.30
N SER A 184 -22.65 -5.64 -41.56
CA SER A 184 -21.44 -5.22 -40.85
C SER A 184 -20.99 -6.26 -39.80
N LYS A 185 -21.94 -6.93 -39.13
CA LYS A 185 -21.66 -8.09 -38.25
C LYS A 185 -20.96 -9.23 -38.98
N ARG A 186 -21.41 -9.54 -40.19
CA ARG A 186 -20.86 -10.62 -41.01
C ARG A 186 -19.45 -10.30 -41.48
N LEU A 187 -19.21 -9.07 -41.95
CA LEU A 187 -17.89 -8.62 -42.39
C LEU A 187 -16.88 -8.66 -41.24
N ARG A 188 -17.20 -8.10 -40.07
CA ARG A 188 -16.31 -8.18 -38.89
C ARG A 188 -16.02 -9.62 -38.49
N LYS A 189 -17.03 -10.50 -38.48
CA LYS A 189 -16.84 -11.92 -38.16
C LYS A 189 -15.93 -12.62 -39.17
N LYS A 190 -15.98 -12.21 -40.44
CA LYS A 190 -15.10 -12.71 -41.50
C LYS A 190 -13.66 -12.23 -41.29
N GLU A 191 -13.46 -10.94 -41.05
CA GLU A 191 -12.14 -10.34 -40.76
C GLU A 191 -11.45 -10.99 -39.56
N VAL A 192 -12.17 -11.15 -38.44
CA VAL A 192 -11.63 -11.79 -37.22
C VAL A 192 -11.27 -13.27 -37.47
N LYS A 193 -12.02 -13.98 -38.34
CA LYS A 193 -11.69 -15.36 -38.72
C LYS A 193 -10.44 -15.41 -39.59
N GLU A 194 -10.31 -14.51 -40.56
CA GLU A 194 -9.15 -14.41 -41.45
C GLU A 194 -7.88 -14.03 -40.67
N GLU A 195 -7.97 -13.07 -39.75
CA GLU A 195 -6.86 -12.69 -38.87
C GLU A 195 -6.41 -13.87 -37.99
N LYS A 196 -7.36 -14.60 -37.41
CA LYS A 196 -7.06 -15.82 -36.62
C LYS A 196 -6.49 -16.95 -37.48
N ALA A 197 -6.89 -17.08 -38.75
CA ALA A 197 -6.31 -18.04 -39.68
C ALA A 197 -4.86 -17.69 -40.00
N ARG A 198 -4.57 -16.43 -40.35
CA ARG A 198 -3.20 -15.93 -40.56
C ARG A 198 -2.30 -16.13 -39.33
N LYS A 199 -2.81 -15.89 -38.12
CA LYS A 199 -2.07 -16.15 -36.87
C LYS A 199 -1.83 -17.64 -36.59
N ARG A 200 -2.65 -18.54 -37.15
CA ARG A 200 -2.43 -20.00 -37.04
C ARG A 200 -1.39 -20.49 -38.03
N GLU A 201 -1.27 -19.87 -39.21
CA GLU A 201 -0.24 -20.18 -40.21
C GLU A 201 1.17 -19.93 -39.67
N THR A 202 1.39 -18.82 -38.96
CA THR A 202 2.70 -18.46 -38.39
C THR A 202 2.93 -19.00 -36.97
N LYS A 203 2.02 -19.80 -36.43
CA LYS A 203 2.07 -20.29 -35.05
C LYS A 203 3.20 -21.30 -34.86
N ILE A 204 3.95 -21.15 -33.75
CA ILE A 204 5.00 -22.10 -33.35
C ILE A 204 4.40 -23.51 -33.17
N PRO A 205 4.99 -24.55 -33.81
CA PRO A 205 4.52 -25.92 -33.67
C PRO A 205 4.51 -26.41 -32.21
N LYS A 206 3.44 -27.12 -31.83
CA LYS A 206 3.23 -27.60 -30.44
C LYS A 206 4.42 -28.39 -29.89
N LYS A 207 5.06 -29.22 -30.72
CA LYS A 207 6.24 -30.03 -30.35
C LYS A 207 7.44 -29.18 -29.92
N VAL A 208 7.67 -28.05 -30.61
CA VAL A 208 8.77 -27.12 -30.32
C VAL A 208 8.49 -26.38 -29.01
N LYS A 209 7.25 -25.90 -28.83
CA LYS A 209 6.82 -25.29 -27.56
C LYS A 209 6.99 -26.25 -26.38
N LYS A 210 6.55 -27.51 -26.51
CA LYS A 210 6.70 -28.53 -25.46
C LYS A 210 8.16 -28.81 -25.10
N ARG A 211 9.07 -28.88 -26.09
CA ARG A 211 10.50 -29.10 -25.86
C ARG A 211 11.15 -27.92 -25.11
N CYS A 212 10.85 -26.69 -25.51
CA CYS A 212 11.38 -25.49 -24.86
C CYS A 212 10.92 -25.36 -23.40
N VAL A 213 9.68 -25.74 -23.09
CA VAL A 213 9.16 -25.74 -21.72
C VAL A 213 9.76 -26.88 -20.88
N LYS A 214 9.98 -28.06 -21.46
CA LYS A 214 10.62 -29.20 -20.76
C LYS A 214 12.08 -28.93 -20.42
N GLY A 215 12.83 -28.20 -21.25
CA GLY A 215 14.23 -27.84 -21.00
C GLY A 215 14.43 -26.62 -20.09
N LYS A 216 13.34 -25.95 -19.67
CA LYS A 216 13.35 -24.85 -18.69
C LYS A 216 12.93 -25.31 -17.28
N LYS A 217 12.59 -26.58 -17.11
CA LYS A 217 12.47 -27.25 -15.81
C LYS A 217 13.77 -27.96 -15.53
#